data_AF-A0A1Y4IV14-F1
#
_entry.id   AF-A0A1Y4IV14-F1
#
_cell.length_a   1.000
_cell.length_b   1.000
_cell.length_c   1.000
_cell.angle_alpha   90.00
_cell.angle_beta   90.00
_cell.angle_gamma   90.00
#
_symmetry.space_group_name_H-M   'P 1'
#
loop_
_entity.id
_entity.type
_entity.pdbx_description
1 polymer ?
#
loop_
_entity_poly.entity_id
_entity_poly.type
_entity_poly.pdbx_seq_one_letter_code
_entity_poly.pdbx_strand_id
1 'polypeptide(L)' 'MIRLSKPQILLLHEQLIAETGGSSGLRDEGMLDSALNAPFPFSFL' A
#
# COMPACT_ATOMS: atom_id res chain seq x y z
N MET A 1 -15.08 6.79 4.45
CA MET A 1 -13.73 6.20 4.55
C MET A 1 -12.96 6.59 3.31
N ILE A 2 -11.75 7.13 3.43
CA ILE A 2 -10.91 7.48 2.27
C ILE A 2 -10.18 6.21 1.83
N ARG A 3 -10.24 5.87 0.53
CA ARG A 3 -9.54 4.71 -0.05
C ARG A 3 -8.65 5.20 -1.19
N LEU A 4 -7.36 4.88 -1.11
CA LEU A 4 -6.39 5.21 -2.15
C LEU A 4 -6.47 4.20 -3.28
N SER A 5 -6.27 4.67 -4.51
CA SER A 5 -6.09 3.79 -5.67
C SER A 5 -4.69 3.16 -5.64
N LYS A 6 -4.52 2.01 -6.30
CA LYS A 6 -3.21 1.34 -6.41
C LYS A 6 -2.08 2.28 -6.89
N PRO A 7 -2.27 3.11 -7.95
CA PRO A 7 -1.26 4.10 -8.34
C PRO A 7 -0.95 5.13 -7.25
N GLN A 8 -1.95 5.59 -6.49
CA GLN A 8 -1.73 6.53 -5.39
C GLN A 8 -0.92 5.90 -4.25
N ILE A 9 -1.14 4.62 -3.96
CA ILE A 9 -0.40 3.88 -2.94
C ILE A 9 1.06 3.71 -3.36
N LEU A 10 1.30 3.32 -4.61
CA LEU A 10 2.67 3.17 -5.14
C LEU A 10 3.41 4.51 -5.15
N LEU A 11 2.74 5.59 -5.56
CA LEU A 11 3.33 6.93 -5.51
C LEU A 11 3.71 7.33 -4.08
N LEU A 12 2.79 7.14 -3.13
CA LEU A 12 3.03 7.45 -1.73
C LEU A 12 4.18 6.62 -1.16
N HIS A 13 4.27 5.35 -1.53
CA HIS A 13 5.36 4.47 -1.09
C HIS A 13 6.73 4.98 -1.55
N GLU A 14 6.86 5.35 -2.83
CA GLU A 14 8.10 5.93 -3.36
C GLU A 14 8.45 7.26 -2.67
N GLN A 15 7.45 8.11 -2.40
CA GLN A 15 7.66 9.35 -1.65
C GLN A 15 8.19 9.09 -0.24
N LEU A 16 7.61 8.12 0.48
CA LEU A 16 8.07 7.74 1.82
C LEU A 16 9.49 7.20 1.80
N ILE A 17 9.84 6.34 0.84
CA ILE A 17 11.21 5.83 0.68
C ILE A 17 12.20 6.97 0.42
N ALA A 18 11.83 7.95 -0.41
CA ALA A 18 12.67 9.11 -0.68
C ALA A 18 12.96 9.94 0.58
N GLU A 19 12.02 10.02 1.52
CA GLU A 19 12.16 10.78 2.77
C GLU A 19 12.83 9.97 3.90
N THR A 20 12.50 8.69 4.04
CA THR A 20 12.92 7.88 5.20
C THR A 20 13.99 6.85 4.87
N GLY A 21 14.33 6.67 3.59
CA GLY A 21 15.08 5.52 3.10
C GLY A 21 14.22 4.24 3.07
N GLY A 22 14.77 3.18 2.48
CA GLY A 22 14.09 1.90 2.33
C GLY A 22 14.42 1.20 1.00
N SER A 23 13.75 0.08 0.73
CA SER A 23 13.83 -0.62 -0.55
C SER A 23 12.62 -0.24 -1.40
N SER A 24 12.87 0.16 -2.65
CA SER A 24 11.82 0.51 -3.61
C SER A 24 11.27 -0.71 -4.36
N GLY A 25 10.18 -0.47 -5.08
CA GLY A 25 9.50 -1.48 -5.88
C GLY A 25 8.54 -2.35 -5.07
N LEU A 26 7.84 -3.24 -5.78
CA LEU A 26 6.83 -4.11 -5.20
C LEU A 26 7.31 -5.55 -5.16
N ARG A 27 7.08 -6.22 -4.03
CA ARG A 27 7.40 -7.64 -3.88
C ARG A 27 6.58 -8.53 -4.81
N ASP A 28 5.27 -8.31 -4.84
CA ASP A 28 4.33 -9.08 -5.64
C ASP A 28 3.05 -8.26 -5.89
N GLU A 29 2.68 -8.13 -7.17
CA GLU A 29 1.49 -7.40 -7.60
C GLU A 29 0.19 -8.04 -7.12
N GLY A 30 0.10 -9.38 -7.16
CA GLY A 30 -1.08 -10.12 -6.73
C GLY A 30 -1.32 -10.04 -5.22
N MET A 31 -0.25 -9.94 -4.44
CA MET A 31 -0.33 -9.72 -2.99
C MET A 31 -0.86 -8.32 -2.65
N LEU A 32 -0.41 -7.30 -3.40
CA LEU A 32 -0.96 -5.94 -3.26
C LEU A 32 -2.44 -5.91 -3.66
N ASP A 33 -2.81 -6.52 -4.79
CA ASP A 33 -4.20 -6.57 -5.24
C ASP A 33 -5.09 -7.31 -4.24
N SER A 34 -4.59 -8.40 -3.63
CA SER A 34 -5.29 -9.12 -2.57
C SER A 34 -5.50 -8.24 -1.34
N ALA A 35 -4.46 -7.52 -0.89
CA ALA A 35 -4.55 -6.62 0.26
C ALA A 35 -5.53 -5.45 0.02
N LEU A 36 -5.57 -4.91 -1.19
CA LEU A 36 -6.50 -3.85 -1.56
C LEU A 36 -7.94 -4.34 -1.59
N ASN A 37 -8.19 -5.56 -2.05
CA ASN A 37 -9.53 -6.15 -2.13
C ASN A 37 -9.98 -6.83 -0.84
N ALA A 38 -9.10 -7.01 0.14
CA ALA A 38 -9.47 -7.51 1.44
C ALA A 38 -10.47 -6.55 2.12
N PRO A 39 -11.45 -7.07 2.88
CA PRO A 39 -12.28 -6.23 3.72
C PRO A 39 -11.39 -5.47 4.68
N PHE A 40 -11.67 -4.17 4.89
CA PHE A 40 -10.90 -3.36 5.84
C PHE A 40 -10.95 -4.06 7.21
N PRO A 41 -9.82 -4.51 7.77
CA PRO A 41 -9.85 -5.25 9.01
C PRO A 41 -10.32 -4.31 10.12
N PHE A 42 -11.55 -4.51 10.57
CA PHE A 42 -12.02 -3.94 11.83
C PHE A 42 -11.41 -4.77 12.96
N SER A 43 -10.13 -4.55 13.26
CA SER A 43 -9.49 -5.16 14.43
C SER A 43 -9.50 -4.13 15.56
N PHE A 44 -10.63 -4.08 16.27
CA PHE A 44 -10.71 -3.54 17.62
C PHE A 44 -11.52 -4.53 18.46
N LEU A 45 -10.84 -5.59 18.90
CA LEU A 45 -11.13 -6.41 20.08
C LEU A 45 -9.82 -7.09 20.51
#